data_AF-A0A8C4NEF7-F1
#
_entry.id   AF-A0A8C4NEF7-F1
#
_cell.length_a   1.000
_cell.length_b   1.000
_cell.length_c   1.000
_cell.angle_alpha   90.00
_cell.angle_beta   90.00
_cell.angle_gamma   90.00
#
_symmetry.space_group_name_H-M   'P 1'
#
loop_
_entity.id
_entity.type
_entity.pdbx_description
1 polymer ?
#
loop_
_entity_poly.entity_id
_entity_poly.type
_entity_poly.pdbx_seq_one_letter_code
_entity_poly.pdbx_strand_id
1 'polypeptide(L)'
;MCKFFMGLHETVGSQNSARFIEEDGEISILYGTNNWGAKLVLRCIPHAVDSSLKVLKFDVRNKKYILQLSSKYACLKSKGLNAGSIIAIILAVIVAVYLFGGMLYMKCVHDAHRMQLIPHVEFWRTLPERTKAAVLYAVHVLCGKLCWKSGYSNLQV
;
A
#
# COMPACT_ATOMS: atom_id res chain seq x y z
N MET A 1 22.49 -0.23 -17.72
CA MET A 1 22.45 1.18 -18.13
C MET A 1 23.73 1.47 -18.87
N CYS A 2 23.61 1.94 -20.12
CA CYS A 2 24.73 2.01 -21.03
C CYS A 2 24.75 3.37 -21.73
N LYS A 3 25.94 3.87 -22.00
CA LYS A 3 26.20 5.11 -22.72
C LYS A 3 26.69 4.74 -24.11
N PHE A 4 26.08 5.33 -25.12
CA PHE A 4 26.56 5.26 -26.48
C PHE A 4 27.19 6.61 -26.83
N PHE A 5 28.47 6.61 -27.18
CA PHE A 5 29.18 7.84 -27.57
C PHE A 5 30.14 7.54 -28.72
N MET A 6 29.97 8.25 -29.85
CA MET A 6 30.81 8.11 -31.05
C MET A 6 31.04 6.64 -31.50
N GLY A 7 29.98 5.81 -31.50
CA GLY A 7 30.09 4.41 -31.94
C GLY A 7 30.54 3.41 -30.86
N LEU A 8 30.96 3.87 -29.68
CA LEU A 8 31.35 3.02 -28.57
C LEU A 8 30.22 2.85 -27.55
N HIS A 9 30.05 1.64 -27.03
CA HIS A 9 29.07 1.32 -25.99
C HIS A 9 29.78 1.07 -24.64
N GLU A 10 29.56 1.96 -23.69
CA GLU A 10 30.19 1.91 -22.35
C GLU A 10 29.13 1.61 -21.29
N THR A 11 29.41 0.65 -20.40
CA THR A 11 28.46 0.26 -19.35
C THR A 11 28.60 1.21 -18.16
N VAL A 12 27.56 2.01 -17.91
CA VAL A 12 27.54 3.00 -16.80
C VAL A 12 27.06 2.36 -15.49
N GLY A 13 26.26 1.31 -15.56
CA GLY A 13 25.79 0.57 -14.38
C GLY A 13 24.94 -0.64 -14.72
N SER A 14 24.87 -1.62 -13.81
CA SER A 14 24.11 -2.86 -13.99
C SER A 14 22.86 -2.90 -13.10
N GLN A 15 21.85 -3.68 -13.50
CA GLN A 15 20.68 -3.95 -12.64
C GLN A 15 21.08 -4.62 -11.32
N ASN A 16 22.12 -5.46 -11.34
CA ASN A 16 22.61 -6.16 -10.14
C ASN A 16 23.23 -5.21 -9.11
N SER A 17 23.62 -4.02 -9.53
CA SER A 17 24.20 -2.97 -8.68
C SER A 17 23.19 -1.93 -8.21
N ALA A 18 21.90 -2.12 -8.53
CA ALA A 18 20.86 -1.14 -8.22
C ALA A 18 20.63 -1.04 -6.71
N ARG A 19 20.56 0.19 -6.20
CA ARG A 19 20.21 0.51 -4.81
C ARG A 19 19.15 1.59 -4.77
N PHE A 20 18.14 1.41 -3.93
CA PHE A 20 17.09 2.41 -3.73
C PHE A 20 17.48 3.31 -2.55
N ILE A 21 17.44 4.62 -2.76
CA ILE A 21 17.78 5.62 -1.76
C ILE A 21 16.65 6.64 -1.74
N GLU A 22 16.16 6.92 -0.54
CA GLU A 22 15.18 7.96 -0.28
C GLU A 22 15.91 9.12 0.41
N GLU A 23 16.06 10.25 -0.30
CA GLU A 23 16.65 11.49 0.22
C GLU A 23 15.59 12.59 0.10
N ASP A 24 15.27 13.28 1.20
CA ASP A 24 14.35 14.42 1.22
C ASP A 24 12.97 14.17 0.58
N GLY A 25 12.46 12.94 0.72
CA GLY A 25 11.18 12.51 0.13
C GLY A 25 11.22 12.27 -1.39
N GLU A 26 12.40 12.34 -2.00
CA GLU A 26 12.64 11.99 -3.40
C GLU A 26 13.20 10.56 -3.49
N ILE A 27 12.47 9.67 -4.18
CA ILE A 27 12.90 8.30 -4.41
C ILE A 27 13.85 8.29 -5.60
N SER A 28 15.08 7.84 -5.34
CA SER A 28 16.10 7.71 -6.36
C SER A 28 16.72 6.30 -6.39
N ILE A 29 17.07 5.86 -7.59
CA ILE A 29 17.74 4.57 -7.81
C ILE A 29 19.18 4.85 -8.23
N LEU A 30 20.13 4.33 -7.46
CA LEU A 30 21.54 4.39 -7.75
C LEU A 30 21.95 3.13 -8.51
N TYR A 31 22.57 3.29 -9.67
CA TYR A 31 23.16 2.22 -10.46
C TYR A 31 24.68 2.41 -10.55
N GLY A 32 25.45 1.32 -10.48
CA GLY A 32 26.90 1.33 -10.61
C GLY A 32 27.64 1.19 -9.28
N THR A 33 28.91 1.58 -9.27
CA THR A 33 29.80 1.43 -8.10
C THR A 33 30.02 2.77 -7.42
N ASN A 34 30.86 2.81 -6.39
CA ASN A 34 31.18 4.04 -5.66
C ASN A 34 31.92 5.08 -6.53
N ASN A 35 32.60 4.64 -7.60
CA ASN A 35 33.47 5.50 -8.42
C ASN A 35 32.81 6.07 -9.67
N TRP A 36 31.89 5.34 -10.30
CA TRP A 36 31.11 5.81 -11.44
C TRP A 36 29.75 5.13 -11.40
N GLY A 37 28.70 5.90 -11.65
CA GLY A 37 27.36 5.37 -11.73
C GLY A 37 26.35 6.34 -12.30
N ALA A 38 25.08 6.01 -12.12
CA ALA A 38 23.94 6.82 -12.50
C ALA A 38 22.94 6.90 -11.34
N LYS A 39 22.52 8.12 -10.98
CA LYS A 39 21.39 8.38 -10.07
C LYS A 39 20.16 8.64 -10.92
N LEU A 40 19.16 7.78 -10.81
CA LEU A 40 17.87 7.88 -11.48
C LEU A 40 16.83 8.41 -10.51
N VAL A 41 16.42 9.66 -10.69
CA VAL A 41 15.37 10.33 -9.93
C VAL A 41 14.01 9.99 -10.55
N LEU A 42 13.08 9.52 -9.72
CA LEU A 42 11.71 9.22 -10.14
C LEU A 42 10.81 10.44 -9.86
N ARG A 43 10.23 11.04 -10.90
CA ARG A 43 9.23 12.11 -10.76
C ARG A 43 7.83 11.59 -11.11
N CYS A 44 6.92 11.72 -10.16
CA CYS A 44 5.50 11.44 -10.37
C CYS A 44 4.84 12.53 -11.23
N ILE A 45 4.14 12.12 -12.29
CA ILE A 45 3.22 12.96 -13.05
C ILE A 45 1.90 12.19 -13.22
N PRO A 46 0.82 12.50 -12.47
CA PRO A 46 -0.38 11.65 -12.34
C PRO A 46 -1.19 11.48 -13.64
N HIS A 47 -0.92 12.29 -14.65
CA HIS A 47 -1.60 12.28 -15.96
C HIS A 47 -0.64 12.25 -17.15
N ALA A 48 0.60 11.77 -16.96
CA ALA A 48 1.50 11.58 -18.10
C ALA A 48 0.96 10.51 -19.05
N VAL A 49 0.80 10.87 -20.33
CA VAL A 49 0.46 9.94 -21.42
C VAL A 49 1.66 9.03 -21.72
N ASP A 50 2.85 9.62 -21.73
CA ASP A 50 4.11 8.92 -22.01
C ASP A 50 5.13 9.07 -20.88
N SER A 51 6.02 8.09 -20.75
CA SER A 51 7.15 8.16 -19.81
C SER A 51 8.33 8.88 -20.47
N SER A 52 8.85 9.93 -19.82
CA SER A 52 9.97 10.72 -20.35
C SER A 52 11.21 10.55 -19.48
N LEU A 53 12.32 10.14 -20.10
CA LEU A 53 13.63 10.09 -19.46
C LEU A 53 14.47 11.30 -19.91
N LYS A 54 14.92 12.12 -18.96
CA LYS A 54 15.78 13.28 -19.21
C LYS A 54 17.10 13.12 -18.48
N VAL A 55 18.20 13.45 -19.14
CA VAL A 55 19.51 13.58 -18.48
C VAL A 55 19.58 15.00 -17.92
N LEU A 56 19.64 15.14 -16.59
CA LEU A 56 19.68 16.46 -15.95
C LEU A 56 21.09 17.04 -15.99
N LYS A 57 22.05 16.30 -15.43
CA LYS A 57 23.45 16.75 -15.31
C LYS A 57 24.39 15.59 -14.99
N PHE A 58 25.68 15.81 -15.20
CA PHE A 58 26.73 14.95 -14.64
C PHE A 58 27.29 15.60 -13.38
N ASP A 59 27.23 14.88 -12.26
CA ASP A 59 27.88 15.29 -11.02
C ASP A 59 29.36 14.94 -11.08
N VAL A 60 30.21 15.95 -11.22
CA VAL A 60 31.67 15.80 -11.34
C VAL A 60 32.30 15.30 -10.03
N ARG A 61 31.76 15.70 -8.87
CA ARG A 61 32.32 15.31 -7.56
C ARG A 61 32.05 13.85 -7.28
N ASN A 62 30.80 13.44 -7.49
CA ASN A 62 30.36 12.07 -7.25
C ASN A 62 30.56 11.15 -8.46
N LYS A 63 31.04 11.69 -9.59
CA LYS A 63 31.21 11.00 -10.88
C LYS A 63 29.96 10.22 -11.28
N LYS A 64 28.79 10.85 -11.16
CA LYS A 64 27.48 10.19 -11.38
C LYS A 64 26.63 10.96 -12.36
N TYR A 65 26.02 10.25 -13.29
CA TYR A 65 24.99 10.84 -14.16
C TYR A 65 23.68 10.96 -13.40
N ILE A 66 23.10 12.15 -13.37
CA ILE A 66 21.78 12.38 -12.76
C ILE A 66 20.76 12.39 -13.89
N LEU A 67 19.88 11.40 -13.88
CA LEU A 67 18.79 11.23 -14.81
C LEU A 67 17.48 11.39 -14.07
N GLN A 68 16.46 11.93 -14.74
CA GLN A 68 15.12 12.05 -14.22
C GLN A 68 14.16 11.28 -15.12
N LEU A 69 13.50 10.27 -14.55
CA LEU A 69 12.42 9.55 -15.19
C LEU A 69 11.09 10.09 -14.67
N SER A 70 10.31 10.66 -15.58
CA SER A 70 8.98 11.17 -15.26
C SER A 70 7.94 10.20 -15.81
N SER A 71 7.12 9.64 -14.93
CA SER A 71 6.10 8.66 -15.32
C SER A 71 4.92 8.66 -14.35
N LYS A 72 3.75 8.25 -14.84
CA LYS A 72 2.57 8.01 -14.01
C LYS A 72 2.79 6.89 -12.98
N TYR A 73 3.66 5.93 -13.30
CA TYR A 73 3.97 4.81 -12.41
C TYR A 73 4.93 5.17 -11.27
N ALA A 74 5.60 6.32 -11.35
CA ALA A 74 6.41 6.85 -10.26
C ALA A 74 5.55 7.47 -9.14
N CYS A 75 4.25 7.63 -9.36
CA CYS A 75 3.32 8.10 -8.35
C CYS A 75 3.04 6.98 -7.35
N LEU A 76 3.37 7.21 -6.07
CA LEU A 76 2.80 6.40 -5.01
C LEU A 76 1.28 6.56 -5.08
N LYS A 77 0.56 5.45 -5.21
CA LYS A 77 -0.88 5.46 -4.97
C LYS A 77 -1.08 6.01 -3.56
N SER A 78 -1.75 7.16 -3.45
CA SER A 78 -2.15 7.70 -2.16
C SER A 78 -2.83 6.58 -1.40
N LYS A 79 -2.27 6.22 -0.23
CA LYS A 79 -2.88 5.25 0.68
C LYS A 79 -4.10 5.91 1.33
N GLY A 80 -5.12 6.21 0.53
CA GLY A 80 -6.43 6.56 1.04
C GLY A 80 -7.01 5.38 1.80
N LEU A 81 -8.01 5.66 2.64
CA LEU A 81 -8.76 4.61 3.32
C LEU A 81 -9.27 3.60 2.28
N ASN A 82 -8.97 2.33 2.48
CA ASN A 82 -9.50 1.27 1.62
C ASN A 82 -11.04 1.34 1.66
N ALA A 83 -11.70 1.07 0.52
CA ALA A 83 -13.16 1.08 0.43
C ALA A 83 -13.81 0.23 1.54
N GLY A 84 -13.17 -0.89 1.92
CA GLY A 84 -13.61 -1.72 3.04
C GLY A 84 -13.62 -1.00 4.39
N SER A 85 -12.61 -0.18 4.68
CA SER A 85 -12.54 0.62 5.91
C SER A 85 -13.64 1.68 5.96
N ILE A 86 -13.94 2.32 4.81
CA ILE A 86 -15.01 3.32 4.72
C ILE A 86 -16.37 2.68 5.05
N ILE A 87 -16.68 1.52 4.44
CA ILE A 87 -17.92 0.80 4.70
C ILE A 87 -18.01 0.37 6.17
N ALA A 88 -16.92 -0.13 6.74
CA ALA A 88 -16.87 -0.53 8.15
C ALA A 88 -17.16 0.65 9.10
N ILE A 89 -16.62 1.84 8.82
CA ILE A 89 -16.87 3.05 9.60
C ILE A 89 -18.35 3.45 9.51
N ILE A 90 -18.93 3.44 8.31
CA ILE A 90 -20.35 3.80 8.12
C ILE A 90 -21.26 2.84 8.92
N LEU A 91 -21.02 1.53 8.84
CA LEU A 91 -21.78 0.55 9.59
C LEU A 91 -21.65 0.75 11.11
N ALA A 92 -20.44 1.03 11.60
CA ALA A 92 -20.21 1.29 13.02
C ALA A 92 -20.98 2.52 13.52
N VAL A 93 -21.04 3.60 12.72
CA VAL A 93 -21.80 4.81 13.07
C VAL A 93 -23.31 4.54 13.08
N ILE A 94 -23.85 3.83 12.09
CA ILE A 94 -25.27 3.46 12.05
C ILE A 94 -25.65 2.64 13.29
N VAL A 95 -24.81 1.65 13.65
CA VAL A 95 -25.01 0.83 14.84
C VAL A 95 -24.97 1.68 16.12
N ALA A 96 -24.02 2.61 16.23
CA ALA A 96 -23.95 3.50 17.38
C ALA A 96 -25.20 4.36 17.50
N VAL A 97 -25.65 5.00 16.41
CA VAL A 97 -26.87 5.81 16.40
C VAL A 97 -28.10 4.96 16.76
N TYR A 98 -28.17 3.73 16.26
CA TYR A 98 -29.26 2.80 16.59
C TYR A 98 -29.28 2.43 18.09
N LEU A 99 -28.11 2.12 18.67
CA LEU A 99 -28.00 1.78 20.08
C LEU A 99 -28.28 2.99 20.98
N PHE A 100 -27.65 4.14 20.73
CA PHE A 100 -27.86 5.34 21.54
C PHE A 100 -29.25 5.92 21.38
N GLY A 101 -29.76 6.01 20.15
CA GLY A 101 -31.12 6.46 19.86
C GLY A 101 -32.17 5.51 20.44
N GLY A 102 -31.99 4.20 20.28
CA GLY A 102 -32.87 3.18 20.86
C GLY A 102 -32.87 3.20 22.39
N MET A 103 -31.69 3.34 23.02
CA MET A 103 -31.58 3.45 24.47
C MET A 103 -32.23 4.74 25.01
N LEU A 104 -32.02 5.88 24.35
CA LEU A 104 -32.66 7.15 24.74
C LEU A 104 -34.18 7.07 24.60
N TYR A 105 -34.68 6.51 23.49
CA TYR A 105 -36.11 6.33 23.27
C TYR A 105 -36.75 5.43 24.32
N MET A 106 -36.16 4.26 24.59
CA MET A 106 -36.66 3.32 25.61
C MET A 106 -36.60 3.90 27.02
N LYS A 107 -35.60 4.75 27.31
CA LYS A 107 -35.41 5.37 28.63
C LYS A 107 -36.35 6.56 28.88
N CYS A 108 -36.63 7.38 27.85
CA CYS A 108 -37.46 8.57 27.99
C CYS A 108 -38.96 8.29 27.85
N VAL A 109 -39.35 7.29 27.05
CA VAL A 109 -40.78 7.02 26.76
C VAL A 109 -41.34 5.91 27.64
N HIS A 110 -40.52 4.95 28.09
CA HIS A 110 -41.03 3.67 28.58
C HIS A 110 -40.67 3.27 30.03
N ASP A 111 -39.99 4.13 30.79
CA ASP A 111 -39.56 3.89 32.20
C ASP A 111 -39.04 2.45 32.47
N ALA A 112 -38.33 1.89 31.48
CA ALA A 112 -38.01 0.48 31.45
C ALA A 112 -36.78 0.18 32.33
N HIS A 113 -36.93 -0.77 33.26
CA HIS A 113 -35.88 -1.13 34.23
C HIS A 113 -34.78 -2.02 33.63
N ARG A 114 -33.58 -1.44 33.50
CA ARG A 114 -32.20 -1.99 33.44
C ARG A 114 -31.81 -3.13 32.48
N MET A 115 -32.72 -3.95 31.93
CA MET A 115 -32.37 -5.09 31.07
C MET A 115 -33.12 -5.14 29.71
N GLN A 116 -34.10 -4.25 29.48
CA GLN A 116 -34.85 -4.17 28.21
C GLN A 116 -34.51 -2.92 27.37
N LEU A 117 -33.46 -2.18 27.73
CA LEU A 117 -33.12 -0.91 27.05
C LEU A 117 -32.48 -1.09 25.67
N ILE A 118 -31.95 -2.29 25.36
CA ILE A 118 -31.29 -2.56 24.08
C ILE A 118 -32.32 -3.18 23.13
N PRO A 119 -32.77 -2.45 22.09
CA PRO A 119 -33.66 -3.03 21.09
C PRO A 119 -32.97 -4.22 20.41
N HIS A 120 -33.70 -5.35 20.30
CA HIS A 120 -33.24 -6.62 19.72
C HIS A 120 -31.98 -7.24 20.38
N VAL A 121 -31.96 -7.34 21.72
CA VAL A 121 -30.84 -7.92 22.47
C VAL A 121 -30.44 -9.34 22.04
N GLU A 122 -31.37 -10.18 21.58
CA GLU A 122 -31.08 -11.52 21.04
C GLU A 122 -30.17 -11.49 19.80
N PHE A 123 -30.35 -10.49 18.93
CA PHE A 123 -29.48 -10.31 17.77
C PHE A 123 -28.06 -9.94 18.20
N TRP A 124 -27.92 -8.99 19.13
CA TRP A 124 -26.61 -8.57 19.65
C TRP A 124 -25.89 -9.66 20.44
N ARG A 125 -26.64 -10.54 21.11
CA ARG A 125 -26.08 -11.65 21.88
C ARG A 125 -25.56 -12.79 21.00
N THR A 126 -26.17 -13.00 19.83
CA THR A 126 -25.75 -14.05 18.87
C THR A 126 -24.71 -13.57 17.87
N LEU A 127 -24.50 -12.26 17.75
CA LEU A 127 -23.48 -11.65 16.88
C LEU A 127 -22.05 -12.18 17.13
N PRO A 128 -21.52 -12.27 18.36
CA PRO A 128 -20.16 -12.73 18.63
C PRO A 128 -19.87 -14.14 18.13
N GLU A 129 -20.84 -15.06 18.23
CA GLU A 129 -20.71 -16.43 17.73
C GLU A 129 -20.66 -16.46 16.19
N ARG A 130 -21.52 -15.67 15.55
CA ARG A 130 -21.57 -15.54 14.09
C ARG A 130 -20.31 -14.89 13.52
N THR A 131 -19.76 -13.87 14.18
CA THR A 131 -18.52 -13.22 13.74
C THR A 131 -17.30 -14.10 13.91
N LYS A 132 -17.23 -14.93 14.97
CA LYS A 132 -16.14 -15.89 15.16
C LYS A 132 -16.09 -16.91 14.02
N ALA A 133 -17.24 -17.46 13.64
CA ALA A 133 -17.34 -18.39 12.51
C ALA A 133 -16.90 -17.74 11.18
N ALA A 134 -17.34 -16.51 10.92
CA ALA A 134 -16.96 -15.77 9.71
C ALA A 134 -15.45 -15.45 9.65
N VAL A 135 -14.85 -15.04 10.77
CA VAL A 135 -13.41 -14.74 10.86
C VAL A 135 -12.59 -16.02 10.71
N LEU A 136 -12.98 -17.12 11.36
CA LEU A 136 -12.31 -18.41 11.20
C LEU A 136 -12.37 -18.91 9.75
N TYR A 137 -13.52 -18.76 9.08
CA TYR A 137 -13.65 -19.09 7.67
C TYR A 137 -12.76 -18.19 6.78
N ALA A 138 -12.74 -16.88 7.02
CA ALA A 138 -11.90 -15.96 6.27
C ALA A 138 -10.40 -16.25 6.47
N VAL A 139 -9.97 -16.53 7.69
CA VAL A 139 -8.58 -16.92 8.02
C VAL A 139 -8.22 -18.24 7.37
N HIS A 140 -9.12 -19.24 7.39
CA HIS A 140 -8.90 -20.52 6.71
C HIS A 140 -8.73 -20.33 5.20
N VAL A 141 -9.59 -19.54 4.55
CA VAL A 141 -9.49 -19.26 3.11
C VAL A 141 -8.22 -18.48 2.76
N LEU A 142 -7.82 -17.51 3.59
CA LEU A 142 -6.60 -16.71 3.37
C LEU A 142 -5.32 -17.52 3.65
N CYS A 143 -5.24 -18.28 4.74
CA CYS A 143 -4.11 -19.17 5.03
C CYS A 143 -4.04 -20.34 4.05
N GLY A 144 -5.16 -20.90 3.60
CA GLY A 144 -5.18 -21.92 2.55
C GLY A 144 -4.61 -21.42 1.23
N LYS A 145 -4.81 -20.14 0.89
CA LYS A 145 -4.18 -19.50 -0.28
C LYS A 145 -2.72 -19.10 -0.05
N LEU A 146 -2.29 -18.83 1.19
CA LEU A 146 -0.90 -18.53 1.55
C LEU A 146 -0.02 -19.80 1.62
N CYS A 147 -0.56 -20.94 2.05
CA CYS A 147 0.18 -22.21 2.12
C CYS A 147 0.53 -22.81 0.75
N TRP A 148 -0.20 -22.50 -0.33
CA TRP A 148 0.16 -22.99 -1.67
C TRP A 148 1.42 -22.31 -2.25
N LYS A 149 1.81 -21.13 -1.76
CA LYS A 149 2.92 -20.35 -2.34
C LYS A 149 4.30 -20.56 -1.68
N SER A 150 4.41 -21.38 -0.64
CA SER A 150 5.68 -21.62 0.08
C SER A 150 6.27 -23.02 -0.19
N GLY A 151 6.22 -23.51 -1.43
CA GLY A 151 6.57 -24.91 -1.75
C GLY A 151 7.40 -25.16 -3.03
N TYR A 152 8.03 -24.16 -3.66
CA TYR A 152 8.88 -24.38 -4.85
C TYR A 152 10.15 -23.51 -4.85
N SER A 153 11.05 -23.70 -3.89
CA SER A 153 12.41 -23.13 -3.96
C SER A 153 13.53 -24.14 -3.69
N ASN A 154 13.26 -25.45 -3.79
CA ASN A 154 14.30 -26.48 -3.60
C ASN A 154 14.17 -27.69 -4.54
N LEU A 155 14.12 -27.45 -5.86
CA LEU A 155 14.37 -28.48 -6.88
C LEU A 155 15.10 -27.85 -8.08
N GLN A 156 16.40 -27.58 -7.90
CA GLN A 156 17.41 -27.57 -8.95
C GLN A 156 18.74 -28.04 -8.34
N VAL A 157 18.97 -29.36 -8.34
CA VAL A 157 20.20 -30.03 -8.78
C VAL A 157 19.79 -31.42 -9.24
#